data_AF-A0A974H858-F1
#
_entry.id   AF-A0A974H858-F1
#
_cell.length_a   1.000
_cell.length_b   1.000
_cell.length_c   1.000
_cell.angle_alpha   90.00
_cell.angle_beta   90.00
_cell.angle_gamma   90.00
#
_symmetry.space_group_name_H-M   'P 1'
#
loop_
_entity.id
_entity.type
_entity.pdbx_description
1 polymer ?
#
loop_
_entity_poly.entity_id
_entity_poly.type
_entity_poly.pdbx_seq_one_letter_code
_entity_poly.pdbx_strand_id
1 'polypeptide(L)'
;MARLLPVLLALLFCGYVRSISFSLPPNSRKCLREEIHKNVLVTGEYELSEAHNQGQVRLKITDSAGHILYSKEDASKGKFAFTTEEYDMFEVCFDSKLPAGAGRVPDQLVNLIMKHGVEAKNYEEIAKVEKLKPLEVELRRLEDLSESIVNDFAYMKKREEEMRDTNESTNVRVLYFSIFSMCCLMGLATWQVFYLRRFFKAKKLIE
;
A
#
# COMPACT_ATOMS: atom_id res chain seq x y z
N MET A 1 -38.41 -25.93 -15.23
CA MET A 1 -37.77 -25.50 -13.96
C MET A 1 -36.24 -25.65 -13.93
N ALA A 2 -35.63 -26.67 -14.58
CA ALA A 2 -34.18 -26.90 -14.52
C ALA A 2 -33.26 -25.80 -15.12
N ARG A 3 -33.78 -24.92 -15.99
CA ARG A 3 -33.00 -23.82 -16.59
C ARG A 3 -32.97 -22.52 -15.78
N LEU A 4 -33.81 -22.39 -14.74
CA LEU A 4 -33.84 -21.21 -13.87
C LEU A 4 -32.81 -21.31 -12.73
N LEU A 5 -32.46 -22.53 -12.33
CA LEU A 5 -31.47 -22.81 -11.28
C LEU A 5 -30.07 -22.19 -11.55
N PRO A 6 -29.47 -22.33 -12.76
CA PRO A 6 -28.15 -21.74 -13.03
C PRO A 6 -28.20 -20.21 -13.08
N VAL A 7 -29.32 -19.61 -13.51
CA VAL A 7 -29.50 -18.15 -13.54
C VAL A 7 -29.63 -17.58 -12.13
N LEU A 8 -30.38 -18.26 -11.26
CA LEU A 8 -30.51 -17.89 -9.85
C LEU A 8 -29.18 -18.02 -9.10
N LEU A 9 -28.39 -19.05 -9.44
CA LEU A 9 -27.06 -19.26 -8.88
C LEU A 9 -26.06 -18.19 -9.35
N ALA A 10 -26.13 -17.75 -10.61
CA ALA A 10 -25.31 -16.65 -11.14
C ALA A 10 -25.63 -15.29 -10.48
N LEU A 11 -26.90 -15.02 -10.16
CA LEU A 11 -27.33 -13.81 -9.45
C LEU A 11 -26.82 -13.77 -7.99
N LEU A 12 -26.59 -14.92 -7.36
CA LEU A 12 -25.98 -15.01 -6.02
C LEU A 12 -24.47 -14.69 -6.01
N PHE A 13 -23.80 -14.73 -7.18
CA PHE A 13 -22.39 -14.36 -7.34
C PHE A 13 -22.17 -12.89 -7.73
N CYS A 14 -23.23 -12.09 -7.90
CA CYS A 14 -23.09 -10.63 -7.95
C CYS A 14 -22.73 -10.11 -6.55
N GLY A 15 -21.44 -10.14 -6.24
CA GLY A 15 -20.90 -9.55 -5.03
C GLY A 15 -21.19 -8.05 -4.95
N TYR A 16 -21.45 -7.57 -3.74
CA TYR A 16 -21.51 -6.14 -3.45
C TYR A 16 -20.12 -5.53 -3.64
N VAL A 17 -19.95 -4.68 -4.65
CA VAL A 17 -18.75 -3.85 -4.81
C VAL A 17 -18.77 -2.81 -3.70
N ARG A 18 -17.79 -2.85 -2.79
CA ARG A 18 -17.60 -1.81 -1.78
C ARG A 18 -16.67 -0.75 -2.33
N SER A 19 -17.20 0.45 -2.57
CA SER A 19 -16.38 1.67 -2.74
C SER A 19 -15.57 1.91 -1.46
N ILE A 20 -14.45 2.64 -1.55
CA ILE A 20 -13.71 3.10 -0.39
C ILE A 20 -14.55 4.18 0.31
N SER A 21 -15.43 3.71 1.19
CA SER A 21 -16.23 4.54 2.07
C SER A 21 -15.89 4.23 3.52
N PHE A 22 -15.57 5.24 4.31
CA PHE A 22 -15.26 5.07 5.73
C PHE A 22 -16.10 6.00 6.59
N SER A 23 -16.44 5.53 7.79
CA SER A 23 -17.13 6.30 8.81
C SER A 23 -16.12 7.24 9.49
N LEU A 24 -16.41 8.54 9.55
CA LEU A 24 -15.64 9.58 10.22
C LEU A 24 -16.39 10.02 11.49
N PRO A 25 -15.95 9.59 12.67
CA PRO A 25 -16.53 10.02 13.93
C PRO A 25 -16.36 11.54 14.17
N PRO A 26 -17.23 12.16 14.97
CA PRO A 26 -17.09 13.57 15.35
C PRO A 26 -15.81 13.80 16.17
N ASN A 27 -15.17 14.97 16.00
CA ASN A 27 -13.91 15.33 16.68
C ASN A 27 -12.78 14.32 16.48
N SER A 28 -12.75 13.68 15.31
CA SER A 28 -11.74 12.71 14.95
C SER A 28 -11.09 13.04 13.60
N ARG A 29 -9.87 12.56 13.44
CA ARG A 29 -9.11 12.63 12.19
C ARG A 29 -8.90 11.23 11.65
N LYS A 30 -9.24 11.02 10.38
CA LYS A 30 -8.91 9.79 9.64
C LYS A 30 -8.10 10.12 8.40
N CYS A 31 -7.11 9.29 8.13
CA CYS A 31 -6.15 9.52 7.07
C CYS A 31 -5.91 8.26 6.25
N LEU A 32 -5.77 8.44 4.94
CA LEU A 32 -5.31 7.43 4.01
C LEU A 32 -3.90 7.80 3.57
N ARG A 33 -2.94 6.92 3.84
CA ARG A 33 -1.54 7.10 3.45
C ARG A 33 -1.18 6.10 2.36
N GLU A 34 -0.56 6.58 1.29
CA GLU A 34 -0.23 5.78 0.12
C GLU A 34 1.18 6.12 -0.36
N GLU A 35 1.94 5.10 -0.76
CA GLU A 35 3.27 5.27 -1.34
C GLU A 35 3.13 5.33 -2.87
N ILE A 36 3.55 6.44 -3.49
CA ILE A 36 3.43 6.61 -4.95
C ILE A 36 4.80 6.92 -5.56
N HIS A 37 4.97 6.47 -6.80
CA HIS A 37 6.19 6.67 -7.56
C HIS A 37 6.37 8.15 -7.93
N LYS A 38 7.60 8.55 -8.25
CA LYS A 38 7.91 9.91 -8.72
C LYS A 38 7.18 10.25 -10.03
N ASN A 39 6.77 11.51 -10.19
CA ASN A 39 6.16 12.08 -11.39
C ASN A 39 4.82 11.44 -11.79
N VAL A 40 4.03 10.99 -10.81
CA VAL A 40 2.71 10.39 -11.05
C VAL A 40 1.63 11.42 -10.73
N LEU A 41 0.72 11.63 -11.69
CA LEU A 41 -0.48 12.44 -11.49
C LEU A 41 -1.45 11.67 -10.59
N VAL A 42 -1.89 12.31 -9.50
CA VAL A 42 -2.90 11.78 -8.59
C VAL A 42 -4.12 12.69 -8.64
N THR A 43 -5.28 12.08 -8.88
CA THR A 43 -6.57 12.77 -8.84
C THR A 43 -7.47 12.08 -7.85
N GLY A 44 -8.20 12.85 -7.04
CA GLY A 44 -9.16 12.31 -6.11
C GLY A 44 -10.48 13.04 -6.13
N GLU A 45 -11.56 12.31 -5.93
CA GLU A 45 -12.91 12.81 -5.76
C GLU A 45 -13.40 12.42 -4.38
N TYR A 46 -13.94 13.38 -3.63
CA TYR A 46 -14.49 13.14 -2.31
C TYR A 46 -15.93 13.63 -2.23
N GLU A 47 -16.75 12.87 -1.52
CA GLU A 47 -18.14 13.21 -1.23
C GLU A 47 -18.49 12.76 0.18
N LEU A 48 -18.92 13.71 1.00
CA LEU A 48 -19.34 13.45 2.36
C LEU A 48 -20.88 13.40 2.44
N SER A 49 -21.41 12.48 3.24
CA SER A 49 -22.85 12.39 3.48
C SER A 49 -23.36 13.66 4.17
N GLU A 50 -24.49 14.21 3.71
CA GLU A 50 -25.17 15.32 4.38
C GLU A 50 -25.78 14.84 5.71
N ALA A 51 -25.13 15.17 6.82
CA ALA A 51 -25.70 15.00 8.15
C ALA A 51 -26.36 16.31 8.61
N HIS A 52 -27.61 16.26 9.06
CA HIS A 52 -28.27 17.40 9.72
C HIS A 52 -27.49 17.77 11.00
N ASN A 53 -27.15 19.06 11.16
CA ASN A 53 -26.21 19.63 12.15
C ASN A 53 -24.73 19.33 11.86
N GLN A 54 -24.22 19.89 10.77
CA GLN A 54 -22.86 19.65 10.26
C GLN A 54 -21.78 20.17 11.22
N GLY A 55 -20.90 19.26 11.67
CA GLY A 55 -19.55 19.64 12.07
C GLY A 55 -18.73 20.03 10.83
N GLN A 56 -17.79 20.96 10.98
CA GLN A 56 -16.93 21.39 9.88
C GLN A 56 -15.87 20.31 9.63
N VAL A 57 -15.83 19.73 8.42
CA VAL A 57 -14.79 18.78 8.03
C VAL A 57 -13.73 19.48 7.20
N ARG A 58 -12.48 19.41 7.68
CA ARG A 58 -11.31 19.91 6.97
C ARG A 58 -10.62 18.76 6.25
N LEU A 59 -10.40 18.92 4.95
CA LEU A 59 -9.55 18.04 4.14
C LEU A 59 -8.14 18.65 4.07
N LYS A 60 -7.13 17.83 4.34
CA LYS A 60 -5.72 18.21 4.21
C LYS A 60 -4.93 17.06 3.58
N ILE A 61 -4.21 17.37 2.53
CA ILE A 61 -3.29 16.45 1.85
C ILE A 61 -1.87 16.91 2.12
N THR A 62 -1.05 16.03 2.68
CA THR A 62 0.34 16.32 3.01
C THR A 62 1.28 15.27 2.48
N ASP A 63 2.47 15.70 2.10
CA ASP A 63 3.58 14.80 1.76
C ASP A 63 4.32 14.30 3.01
N SER A 64 5.28 13.37 2.89
CA SER A 64 6.01 12.83 4.05
C SER A 64 6.88 13.88 4.74
N ALA A 65 7.37 14.87 3.98
CA ALA A 65 8.07 16.04 4.48
C ALA A 65 7.14 17.04 5.21
N GLY A 66 5.82 16.81 5.20
CA GLY A 66 4.83 17.69 5.83
C GLY A 66 4.39 18.87 4.96
N HIS A 67 4.85 18.94 3.71
CA HIS A 67 4.38 19.93 2.74
C HIS A 67 2.90 19.74 2.44
N ILE A 68 2.13 20.84 2.40
CA ILE A 68 0.68 20.79 2.15
C ILE A 68 0.45 20.87 0.65
N LEU A 69 0.00 19.75 0.06
CA LEU A 69 -0.29 19.66 -1.38
C LEU A 69 -1.68 20.22 -1.70
N TYR A 70 -2.64 20.03 -0.80
CA TYR A 70 -4.00 20.54 -0.93
C TYR A 70 -4.64 20.71 0.44
N SER A 71 -5.45 21.76 0.62
CA SER A 71 -6.21 21.96 1.85
C SER A 71 -7.54 22.65 1.58
N LYS A 72 -8.59 22.14 2.24
CA LYS A 72 -9.96 22.67 2.16
C LYS A 72 -10.56 22.67 3.56
N GLU A 73 -10.96 23.85 4.03
CA GLU A 73 -11.48 24.05 5.40
C GLU A 73 -12.91 23.56 5.61
N ASP A 74 -13.75 23.62 4.58
CA ASP A 74 -15.13 23.12 4.60
C ASP A 74 -15.33 22.19 3.40
N ALA A 75 -15.05 20.91 3.64
CA ALA A 75 -15.05 19.85 2.65
C ALA A 75 -16.39 19.11 2.66
N SER A 76 -17.25 19.39 1.69
CA SER A 76 -18.51 18.67 1.45
C SER A 76 -18.40 17.72 0.26
N LYS A 77 -18.18 18.29 -0.94
CA LYS A 77 -17.94 17.57 -2.18
C LYS A 77 -16.91 18.31 -3.01
N GLY A 78 -15.99 17.58 -3.64
CA GLY A 78 -14.98 18.20 -4.49
C GLY A 78 -14.06 17.22 -5.18
N LYS A 79 -13.19 17.77 -6.03
CA LYS A 79 -12.11 17.06 -6.68
C LYS A 79 -10.79 17.77 -6.38
N PHE A 80 -9.71 17.02 -6.30
CA PHE A 80 -8.36 17.54 -6.18
C PHE A 80 -7.44 16.80 -7.16
N ALA A 81 -6.36 17.47 -7.55
CA ALA A 81 -5.32 16.90 -8.39
C ALA A 81 -3.96 17.45 -7.95
N PHE A 82 -2.96 16.59 -7.89
CA PHE A 82 -1.57 16.97 -7.64
C PHE A 82 -0.64 15.97 -8.34
N THR A 83 0.62 16.34 -8.56
CA THR A 83 1.63 15.46 -9.15
C THR A 83 2.74 15.23 -8.11
N THR A 84 3.18 13.99 -7.96
CA THR A 84 4.29 13.66 -7.04
C THR A 84 5.63 14.12 -7.61
N GLU A 85 6.45 14.82 -6.83
CA GLU A 85 7.77 15.31 -7.26
C GLU A 85 8.88 14.28 -7.03
N GLU A 86 8.76 13.49 -5.96
CA GLU A 86 9.71 12.46 -5.56
C GLU A 86 8.97 11.14 -5.25
N TYR A 87 9.74 10.08 -5.05
CA TYR A 87 9.21 8.82 -4.51
C TYR A 87 8.84 9.07 -3.05
N ASP A 88 7.58 9.42 -2.81
CA ASP A 88 7.15 9.84 -1.50
C ASP A 88 5.76 9.31 -1.13
N MET A 89 5.49 9.34 0.17
CA MET A 89 4.21 8.99 0.77
C MET A 89 3.41 10.25 1.02
N PHE A 90 2.25 10.37 0.40
CA PHE A 90 1.29 11.39 0.80
C PHE A 90 0.21 10.79 1.69
N GLU A 91 -0.40 11.66 2.48
CA GLU A 91 -1.47 11.36 3.40
C GLU A 91 -2.66 12.28 3.11
N VAL A 92 -3.82 11.69 2.81
CA VAL A 92 -5.11 12.38 2.64
C VAL A 92 -5.89 12.26 3.95
N CYS A 93 -6.04 13.38 4.66
CA CYS A 93 -6.69 13.42 5.96
C CYS A 93 -8.00 14.21 5.95
N PHE A 94 -9.01 13.65 6.61
CA PHE A 94 -10.26 14.30 6.94
C PHE A 94 -10.32 14.52 8.45
N ASP A 95 -10.42 15.77 8.89
CA ASP A 95 -10.48 16.20 10.28
C ASP A 95 -11.87 16.80 10.55
N SER A 96 -12.67 16.13 11.37
CA SER A 96 -14.01 16.58 11.74
C SER A 96 -13.95 17.40 13.02
N LYS A 97 -14.39 18.66 12.96
CA LYS A 97 -14.50 19.55 14.13
C LYS A 97 -15.94 19.89 14.43
N LEU A 98 -16.39 19.55 15.63
CA LEU A 98 -17.71 19.94 16.12
C LEU A 98 -17.60 21.09 17.12
N PRO A 99 -18.52 22.07 17.08
CA PRO A 99 -18.56 23.13 18.09
C PRO A 99 -18.86 22.56 19.48
N ALA A 100 -18.23 23.15 20.51
CA ALA A 100 -18.43 22.75 21.90
C ALA A 100 -19.90 22.94 22.31
N GLY A 101 -20.56 21.87 22.75
CA GLY A 101 -21.99 21.87 23.11
C GLY A 101 -22.92 21.27 22.05
N ALA A 102 -22.41 20.87 20.88
CA ALA A 102 -23.15 20.00 19.98
C ALA A 102 -23.41 18.65 20.67
N GLY A 103 -24.65 18.18 20.63
CA GLY A 103 -25.05 16.90 21.22
C GLY A 103 -24.42 15.69 20.51
N ARG A 104 -25.05 14.52 20.64
CA ARG A 104 -24.58 13.32 19.94
C ARG A 104 -24.84 13.43 18.44
N VAL A 105 -23.81 13.78 17.67
CA VAL A 105 -23.85 13.80 16.20
C VAL A 105 -23.50 12.41 15.67
N PRO A 106 -24.21 11.90 14.66
CA PRO A 106 -23.87 10.62 14.03
C PRO A 106 -22.53 10.71 13.29
N ASP A 107 -21.88 9.57 13.09
CA ASP A 107 -20.69 9.51 12.24
C ASP A 107 -21.03 9.95 10.81
N GLN A 108 -20.08 10.65 10.18
CA GLN A 108 -20.22 11.10 8.80
C GLN A 108 -19.58 10.09 7.85
N LEU A 109 -20.28 9.67 6.81
CA LEU A 109 -19.72 8.78 5.81
C LEU A 109 -18.91 9.60 4.79
N VAL A 110 -17.64 9.26 4.62
CA VAL A 110 -16.76 9.85 3.61
C VAL A 110 -16.57 8.83 2.50
N ASN A 111 -16.94 9.18 1.28
CA ASN A 111 -16.62 8.43 0.06
C ASN A 111 -15.42 9.10 -0.62
N LEU A 112 -14.34 8.36 -0.81
CA LEU A 112 -13.11 8.84 -1.43
C LEU A 112 -12.73 7.92 -2.59
N ILE A 113 -12.65 8.48 -3.78
CA ILE A 113 -12.19 7.78 -4.99
C ILE A 113 -10.87 8.41 -5.41
N MET A 114 -9.81 7.63 -5.42
CA MET A 114 -8.48 8.06 -5.85
C MET A 114 -8.06 7.31 -7.10
N LYS A 115 -7.40 8.02 -8.02
CA LYS A 115 -6.82 7.48 -9.25
C LYS A 115 -5.42 8.02 -9.42
N HIS A 116 -4.54 7.19 -9.97
CA HIS A 116 -3.13 7.49 -10.18
C HIS A 116 -2.69 7.21 -11.62
N GLY A 117 -1.71 7.98 -12.11
CA GLY A 117 -1.06 7.74 -13.38
C GLY A 117 -2.02 7.83 -14.57
N VAL A 118 -2.04 6.78 -15.39
CA VAL A 118 -2.86 6.68 -16.62
C VAL A 118 -4.35 6.85 -16.32
N GLU A 119 -4.84 6.33 -15.19
CA GLU A 119 -6.25 6.44 -14.81
C GLU A 119 -6.67 7.84 -14.35
N ALA A 120 -5.70 8.65 -13.91
CA ALA A 120 -5.91 10.03 -13.47
C ALA A 120 -5.97 11.03 -14.65
N LYS A 121 -5.45 10.64 -15.83
CA LYS A 121 -5.41 11.51 -17.02
C LYS A 121 -6.79 11.66 -17.66
N ASN A 122 -7.17 12.91 -17.98
CA ASN A 122 -8.39 13.19 -18.72
C ASN A 122 -8.13 13.20 -20.24
N TYR A 123 -8.25 12.04 -20.87
CA TYR A 123 -8.03 11.87 -22.32
C TYR A 123 -9.00 12.68 -23.18
N GLU A 124 -10.21 12.98 -22.69
CA GLU A 124 -11.19 13.80 -23.43
C GLU A 124 -10.73 15.27 -23.56
N GLU A 125 -10.06 15.78 -22.53
CA GLU A 125 -9.53 17.14 -22.54
C GLU A 125 -8.29 17.24 -23.42
N ILE A 126 -7.39 16.26 -23.33
CA ILE A 126 -6.22 16.14 -24.22
C ILE A 126 -6.67 16.05 -25.67
N ALA A 127 -7.69 15.24 -25.97
CA ALA A 127 -8.25 15.11 -27.31
C ALA A 127 -8.75 16.45 -27.88
N LYS A 128 -9.37 17.29 -27.04
CA LYS A 128 -9.87 18.62 -27.47
C LYS A 128 -8.73 19.59 -27.73
N VAL A 129 -7.70 19.60 -26.89
CA VAL A 129 -6.55 20.49 -27.01
C VAL A 129 -5.71 20.14 -28.22
N GLU A 130 -5.38 18.86 -28.40
CA GLU A 130 -4.54 18.36 -29.49
C GLU A 130 -5.33 18.07 -30.78
N LYS A 131 -6.67 18.21 -30.74
CA LYS A 131 -7.60 17.95 -31.86
C LYS A 131 -7.43 16.54 -32.45
N LEU A 132 -7.26 15.55 -31.58
CA LEU A 132 -7.07 14.16 -31.96
C LEU A 132 -8.38 13.54 -32.46
N LYS A 133 -8.29 12.61 -33.41
CA LYS A 133 -9.44 11.79 -33.81
C LYS A 133 -9.79 10.80 -32.70
N PRO A 134 -11.06 10.35 -32.58
CA PRO A 134 -11.45 9.38 -31.55
C PRO A 134 -10.57 8.12 -31.51
N LEU A 135 -10.16 7.62 -32.68
CA LEU A 135 -9.25 6.47 -32.80
C LEU A 135 -7.83 6.76 -32.27
N GLU A 136 -7.31 7.98 -32.51
CA GLU A 136 -5.97 8.38 -32.06
C GLU A 136 -5.93 8.51 -30.53
N VAL A 137 -7.02 8.96 -29.91
CA VAL A 137 -7.15 9.06 -28.44
C VAL A 137 -7.08 7.67 -27.79
N GLU A 138 -7.78 6.68 -28.36
CA GLU A 138 -7.73 5.30 -27.87
C GLU A 138 -6.33 4.70 -28.02
N LEU A 139 -5.67 4.92 -29.15
CA LEU A 139 -4.28 4.48 -29.35
C LEU A 139 -3.33 5.11 -28.34
N ARG A 140 -3.47 6.42 -28.09
CA ARG A 140 -2.64 7.14 -27.10
C ARG A 140 -2.86 6.61 -25.69
N ARG A 141 -4.10 6.29 -25.33
CA ARG A 141 -4.42 5.68 -24.02
C ARG A 141 -3.80 4.30 -23.86
N LEU A 142 -3.82 3.47 -24.91
CA LEU A 142 -3.19 2.14 -24.89
C LEU A 142 -1.67 2.23 -24.83
N GLU A 143 -1.06 3.19 -25.52
CA GLU A 143 0.37 3.47 -25.46
C GLU A 143 0.80 3.85 -24.04
N ASP A 144 0.15 4.86 -23.44
CA ASP A 144 0.40 5.29 -22.06
C ASP A 144 0.24 4.13 -21.06
N LEU A 145 -0.79 3.31 -21.23
CA LEU A 145 -1.03 2.13 -20.38
C LEU A 145 0.08 1.08 -20.54
N SER A 146 0.50 0.79 -21.77
CA SER A 146 1.58 -0.16 -22.03
C SER A 146 2.90 0.33 -21.44
N GLU A 147 3.22 1.62 -21.59
CA GLU A 147 4.44 2.21 -21.03
C GLU A 147 4.45 2.13 -19.49
N SER A 148 3.31 2.45 -18.85
CA SER A 148 3.15 2.30 -17.40
C SER A 148 3.40 0.85 -16.96
N ILE A 149 2.80 -0.12 -17.64
CA ILE A 149 2.96 -1.54 -17.32
C ILE A 149 4.42 -1.99 -17.45
N VAL A 150 5.12 -1.59 -18.53
CA VAL A 150 6.54 -1.94 -18.73
C VAL A 150 7.41 -1.36 -17.63
N ASN A 151 7.17 -0.12 -17.23
CA ASN A 151 7.88 0.52 -16.13
C ASN A 151 7.62 -0.20 -14.79
N ASP A 152 6.38 -0.58 -14.51
CA ASP A 152 6.01 -1.33 -13.31
C ASP A 152 6.68 -2.71 -13.29
N PHE A 153 6.72 -3.44 -14.41
CA PHE A 153 7.44 -4.71 -14.53
C PHE A 153 8.94 -4.55 -14.30
N ALA A 154 9.56 -3.50 -14.84
CA ALA A 154 10.97 -3.23 -14.63
C ALA A 154 11.28 -2.96 -13.15
N TYR A 155 10.41 -2.22 -12.46
CA TYR A 155 10.51 -1.98 -11.03
C TYR A 155 10.34 -3.27 -10.21
N MET A 156 9.31 -4.08 -10.50
CA MET A 156 9.09 -5.36 -9.81
C MET A 156 10.27 -6.32 -9.97
N LYS A 157 10.83 -6.41 -11.18
CA LYS A 157 12.02 -7.23 -11.46
C LYS A 157 13.23 -6.77 -10.64
N LYS A 158 13.50 -5.46 -10.61
CA LYS A 158 14.61 -4.92 -9.82
C LYS A 158 14.46 -5.26 -8.33
N ARG A 159 13.24 -5.12 -7.78
CA ARG A 159 12.97 -5.45 -6.39
C ARG A 159 13.11 -6.95 -6.10
N GLU A 160 12.73 -7.81 -7.03
CA GLU A 160 12.95 -9.26 -6.93
C GLU A 160 14.45 -9.58 -6.87
N GLU A 161 15.25 -8.98 -7.75
CA GLU A 161 16.71 -9.16 -7.78
C GLU A 161 17.33 -8.78 -6.43
N GLU A 162 16.97 -7.62 -5.87
CA GLU A 162 17.44 -7.17 -4.55
C GLU A 162 16.99 -8.11 -3.40
N MET A 163 15.73 -8.59 -3.44
CA MET A 163 15.23 -9.57 -2.47
C MET A 163 15.95 -10.91 -2.59
N ARG A 164 16.30 -11.32 -3.81
CA ARG A 164 17.00 -12.58 -4.05
C ARG A 164 18.44 -12.51 -3.54
N ASP A 165 19.16 -11.43 -3.81
CA ASP A 165 20.53 -11.21 -3.34
C ASP A 165 20.62 -11.14 -1.80
N THR A 166 19.65 -10.49 -1.16
CA THR A 166 19.59 -10.45 0.32
C THR A 166 19.29 -11.83 0.91
N ASN A 167 18.41 -12.60 0.28
CA ASN A 167 18.12 -13.97 0.68
C ASN A 167 19.34 -14.90 0.49
N GLU A 168 20.02 -14.83 -0.66
CA GLU A 168 21.21 -15.63 -0.95
C GLU A 168 22.34 -15.33 0.03
N SER A 169 22.66 -14.05 0.23
CA SER A 169 23.73 -13.64 1.16
C SER A 169 23.41 -14.02 2.61
N THR A 170 22.15 -13.97 3.03
CA THR A 170 21.72 -14.43 4.36
C THR A 170 21.86 -15.94 4.50
N ASN A 171 21.41 -16.69 3.50
CA ASN A 171 21.51 -18.15 3.49
C ASN A 171 22.98 -18.62 3.57
N VAL A 172 23.87 -18.01 2.79
CA VAL A 172 25.31 -18.32 2.82
C VAL A 172 25.92 -18.05 4.20
N ARG A 173 25.58 -16.92 4.85
CA ARG A 173 26.08 -16.63 6.21
C ARG A 173 25.59 -17.64 7.24
N VAL A 174 24.31 -18.03 7.18
CA VAL A 174 23.72 -19.04 8.08
C VAL A 174 24.38 -20.40 7.87
N LEU A 175 24.63 -20.78 6.62
CA LEU A 175 25.35 -22.00 6.28
C LEU A 175 26.74 -22.04 6.94
N TYR A 176 27.53 -20.98 6.82
CA TYR A 176 28.86 -20.92 7.44
C TYR A 176 28.79 -20.98 8.97
N PHE A 177 27.84 -20.30 9.61
CA PHE A 177 27.64 -20.42 11.06
C PHE A 177 27.24 -21.84 11.49
N SER A 178 26.40 -22.52 10.69
CA SER A 178 26.01 -23.91 10.94
C SER A 178 27.19 -24.86 10.85
N ILE A 179 28.03 -24.73 9.80
CA ILE A 179 29.25 -25.53 9.64
C ILE A 179 30.21 -25.31 10.81
N PHE A 180 30.46 -24.04 11.18
CA PHE A 180 31.33 -23.70 12.31
C PHE A 180 30.82 -24.32 13.62
N SER A 181 29.52 -24.19 13.90
CA SER A 181 28.89 -24.79 15.08
C SER A 181 29.06 -26.32 15.12
N MET A 182 28.85 -27.00 13.99
CA MET A 182 29.04 -28.44 13.89
C MET A 182 30.50 -28.86 14.15
N CYS A 183 31.47 -28.11 13.61
CA CYS A 183 32.89 -28.34 13.89
C CYS A 183 33.23 -28.15 15.37
N CYS A 184 32.69 -27.11 16.02
CA CYS A 184 32.87 -26.88 17.45
C CYS A 184 32.30 -28.03 18.29
N LEU A 185 31.10 -28.52 17.97
CA LEU A 185 30.49 -29.65 18.68
C LEU A 185 31.32 -30.94 18.56
N MET A 186 31.83 -31.24 17.35
CA MET A 186 32.75 -32.37 17.15
C MET A 186 34.06 -32.20 17.94
N GLY A 187 34.62 -30.99 17.96
CA GLY A 187 35.82 -30.66 18.74
C GLY A 187 35.60 -30.86 20.25
N LEU A 188 34.47 -30.39 20.78
CA LEU A 188 34.10 -30.57 22.18
C LEU A 188 33.85 -32.05 22.52
N ALA A 189 33.17 -32.80 21.66
CA ALA A 189 32.91 -34.23 21.87
C ALA A 189 34.20 -35.05 21.93
N THR A 190 35.14 -34.81 21.00
CA THR A 190 36.44 -35.49 21.01
C THR A 190 37.28 -35.10 22.23
N TRP A 191 37.28 -33.83 22.61
CA TRP A 191 37.92 -33.34 23.83
C TRP A 191 37.36 -34.02 25.08
N GLN A 192 36.03 -34.11 25.19
CA GLN A 192 35.34 -34.77 26.31
C GLN A 192 35.77 -36.24 26.46
N VAL A 193 35.84 -36.99 25.35
CA VAL A 193 36.28 -38.40 25.36
C VAL A 193 37.75 -38.50 25.80
N PHE A 194 38.62 -37.63 25.29
CA PHE A 194 40.03 -37.63 25.66
C PHE A 194 40.24 -37.29 27.14
N TYR A 195 39.52 -36.27 27.63
CA TYR A 195 39.55 -35.87 29.04
C TYR A 195 39.11 -37.02 29.95
N LEU A 196 37.98 -37.67 29.66
CA LEU A 196 37.49 -38.82 30.43
C LEU A 196 38.49 -39.99 30.41
N ARG A 197 39.06 -40.33 29.24
CA ARG A 197 40.10 -41.37 29.14
C ARG A 197 41.33 -41.05 29.97
N ARG A 198 41.82 -39.79 29.93
CA ARG A 198 42.97 -39.35 30.73
C ARG A 198 42.65 -39.38 32.22
N PHE A 199 41.44 -38.97 32.60
CA PHE A 199 40.98 -39.01 33.98
C PHE A 199 40.95 -40.45 34.54
N PHE A 200 40.39 -41.41 33.80
CA PHE A 200 40.34 -42.81 34.22
C PHE A 200 41.72 -43.48 34.32
N LYS A 201 42.62 -43.18 33.37
CA LYS A 201 44.03 -43.63 33.45
C LYS A 201 44.75 -43.08 34.68
N ALA A 202 44.59 -41.78 34.97
CA ALA A 202 45.22 -41.14 36.13
C ALA A 202 44.73 -41.72 37.47
N LYS A 203 43.48 -42.21 37.53
CA LYS A 203 42.88 -42.83 38.72
C LYS A 203 43.07 -44.35 38.80
N LYS A 204 43.81 -44.97 37.86
CA LYS A 204 44.07 -46.43 37.79
C LYS A 204 42.81 -47.31 37.79
N LEU A 205 41.70 -46.83 37.24
CA LEU A 205 40.44 -47.59 37.16
C LEU A 205 40.37 -48.49 35.92
N ILE A 206 41.19 -48.22 34.89
CA ILE A 206 41.32 -49.00 33.65
C ILE A 206 42.79 -48.92 33.25
N GLU A 207 43.41 -50.07 32.93
CA GLU A 207 44.83 -50.21 32.52
C GLU A 207 45.08 -49.66 31.09
#